data_AF-A0A853C7N0-F1
#
_entry.id   AF-A0A853C7N0-F1
#
_cell.length_a   1.000
_cell.length_b   1.000
_cell.length_c   1.000
_cell.angle_alpha   90.00
_cell.angle_beta   90.00
_cell.angle_gamma   90.00
#
_symmetry.space_group_name_H-M   'P 1'
#
loop_
_entity.id
_entity.type
_entity.pdbx_description
1 polymer ?
#
loop_
_entity_poly.entity_id
_entity_poly.type
_entity_poly.pdbx_seq_one_letter_code
_entity_poly.pdbx_strand_id
1 'polypeptide(L)'
;MNIKKIALTGFGTTAAAIALVAATGTGAQAATLHGTDYADFLNGTNYNDLIKGYNGNDEIWGNDGHDDLHGMGHRDQIYAGYGDDYAHGGAGYDYVEPGSGYDTVNLAKGHDRVYLWNDGYTDYIYCGAGYDTVEYYDWDYNDVFYGCENFVQV
;
A
#
# COMPACT_ATOMS: atom_id res chain seq x y z
N MET A 1 18.13 -16.66 28.84
CA MET A 1 17.14 -17.69 28.47
C MET A 1 16.45 -17.18 27.21
N ASN A 2 16.75 -17.81 26.07
CA ASN A 2 16.36 -17.31 24.74
C ASN A 2 14.84 -17.42 24.55
N ILE A 3 14.18 -16.27 24.37
CA ILE A 3 12.77 -16.23 23.99
C ILE A 3 12.70 -16.53 22.49
N LYS A 4 12.10 -17.66 22.13
CA LYS A 4 11.80 -18.01 20.73
C LYS A 4 10.76 -17.02 20.21
N LYS A 5 11.16 -16.22 19.21
CA LYS A 5 10.27 -15.40 18.39
C LYS A 5 9.26 -16.35 17.73
N ILE A 6 7.99 -16.26 18.08
CA ILE A 6 6.92 -17.00 17.40
C ILE A 6 6.75 -16.29 16.05
N ALA A 7 7.11 -16.97 14.97
CA ALA A 7 6.72 -16.57 13.63
C ALA A 7 5.20 -16.80 13.53
N LEU A 8 4.45 -15.75 13.19
CA LEU A 8 3.03 -15.88 12.85
C LEU A 8 2.94 -16.45 11.43
N THR A 9 3.28 -17.72 11.27
CA THR A 9 3.08 -18.46 10.02
C THR A 9 1.82 -19.28 10.15
N GLY A 10 0.76 -18.82 9.48
CA GLY A 10 -0.40 -19.65 9.17
C GLY A 10 -1.66 -19.30 9.96
N PHE A 11 -2.62 -18.70 9.27
CA PHE A 11 -4.03 -18.97 9.53
C PHE A 11 -4.73 -19.29 8.21
N GLY A 12 -4.56 -20.53 7.76
CA GLY A 12 -5.61 -21.19 7.00
C GLY A 12 -6.50 -21.92 7.98
N THR A 13 -7.76 -21.51 8.12
CA THR A 13 -8.95 -22.38 8.18
C THR A 13 -10.22 -21.54 8.44
N THR A 14 -11.04 -21.44 7.40
CA THR A 14 -12.52 -21.36 7.42
C THR A 14 -13.22 -20.31 8.29
N ALA A 15 -13.99 -19.47 7.59
CA ALA A 15 -15.04 -18.55 8.04
C ALA A 15 -14.56 -17.22 8.62
N ALA A 16 -14.75 -16.15 7.82
CA ALA A 16 -14.81 -14.75 8.25
C ALA A 16 -13.72 -14.37 9.26
N ALA A 17 -12.46 -14.53 8.88
CA ALA A 17 -11.38 -13.90 9.62
C ALA A 17 -11.38 -12.42 9.22
N ILE A 18 -11.93 -11.56 10.08
CA ILE A 18 -11.39 -10.21 10.20
C ILE A 18 -9.97 -10.44 10.71
N ALA A 19 -9.00 -10.59 9.81
CA ALA A 19 -7.61 -10.65 10.15
C ALA A 19 -7.20 -9.23 10.53
N LEU A 20 -7.55 -8.79 11.75
CA LEU A 20 -6.89 -7.65 12.35
C LEU A 20 -5.47 -8.11 12.68
N VAL A 21 -4.57 -8.06 11.69
CA VAL A 21 -3.14 -8.25 11.90
C VAL A 21 -2.57 -6.91 12.36
N ALA A 22 -3.01 -6.42 13.53
CA ALA A 22 -2.44 -5.24 14.14
C ALA A 22 -1.16 -5.63 14.88
N ALA A 23 -0.04 -5.00 14.53
CA ALA A 23 1.22 -5.12 15.25
C ALA A 23 1.16 -4.39 16.61
N THR A 24 0.28 -4.82 17.53
CA THR A 24 0.16 -4.21 18.87
C THR A 24 1.20 -4.81 19.83
N GLY A 25 2.44 -4.36 19.75
CA GLY A 25 3.50 -4.68 20.70
C GLY A 25 4.14 -3.41 21.27
N THR A 26 4.25 -3.31 22.61
CA THR A 26 4.74 -2.14 23.37
C THR A 26 6.27 -1.92 23.27
N GLY A 27 6.81 -1.99 22.06
CA GLY A 27 8.22 -1.84 21.71
C GLY A 27 8.38 -1.95 20.19
N ALA A 28 7.52 -1.24 19.47
CA ALA A 28 7.26 -1.43 18.06
C ALA A 28 8.55 -1.37 17.23
N GLN A 29 8.65 -2.32 16.32
CA GLN A 29 9.69 -2.50 15.32
C GLN A 29 8.95 -2.75 14.02
N ALA A 30 9.64 -2.50 12.90
CA ALA A 30 9.28 -2.97 11.57
C ALA A 30 8.50 -4.30 11.61
N ALA A 31 7.28 -4.27 11.12
CA ALA A 31 6.36 -5.36 10.93
C ALA A 31 6.57 -6.02 9.56
N THR A 32 6.27 -7.32 9.51
CA THR A 32 6.10 -8.03 8.25
C THR A 32 4.74 -8.67 8.28
N LEU A 33 3.82 -8.12 7.49
CA LEU A 33 2.41 -8.50 7.46
C LEU A 33 2.10 -9.18 6.13
N HIS A 34 1.34 -10.26 6.22
CA HIS A 34 0.93 -11.07 5.09
C HIS A 34 -0.57 -11.34 5.24
N GLY A 35 -1.34 -10.95 4.23
CA GLY A 35 -2.75 -11.28 4.10
C GLY A 35 -2.95 -12.74 3.68
N THR A 36 -4.12 -13.01 3.14
CA THR A 36 -4.67 -14.34 2.90
C THR A 36 -5.15 -14.47 1.45
N ASP A 37 -6.11 -15.36 1.20
CA ASP A 37 -6.78 -15.45 -0.10
C ASP A 37 -8.13 -14.68 -0.11
N TYR A 38 -8.40 -13.90 0.93
CA TYR A 38 -9.64 -13.16 1.16
C TYR A 38 -9.32 -11.69 1.41
N ALA A 39 -10.35 -10.85 1.35
CA ALA A 39 -10.22 -9.45 1.73
C ALA A 39 -9.73 -9.29 3.18
N ASP A 40 -8.57 -8.66 3.32
CA ASP A 40 -7.89 -8.42 4.59
C ASP A 40 -7.79 -6.93 4.93
N PHE A 41 -7.66 -6.64 6.22
CA PHE A 41 -7.29 -5.32 6.72
C PHE A 41 -5.91 -5.42 7.35
N LEU A 42 -4.90 -4.88 6.68
CA LEU A 42 -3.50 -4.94 7.07
C LEU A 42 -3.04 -3.56 7.51
N ASN A 43 -2.70 -3.43 8.79
CA ASN A 43 -2.30 -2.16 9.37
C ASN A 43 -0.91 -2.28 9.99
N GLY A 44 0.02 -1.52 9.41
CA GLY A 44 1.41 -1.39 9.83
C GLY A 44 1.59 -0.69 11.18
N THR A 45 2.76 -0.12 11.34
CA THR A 45 3.29 0.53 12.53
C THR A 45 3.87 1.88 12.13
N ASN A 46 4.47 2.58 13.09
CA ASN A 46 5.17 3.83 12.80
C ASN A 46 6.65 3.59 12.43
N TYR A 47 6.96 2.44 11.83
CA TYR A 47 8.29 2.01 11.41
C TYR A 47 8.21 1.40 10.02
N ASN A 48 9.36 1.28 9.37
CA ASN A 48 9.51 0.71 8.04
C ASN A 48 9.01 -0.75 7.96
N ASP A 49 7.84 -0.94 7.38
CA ASP A 49 7.13 -2.21 7.32
C ASP A 49 7.22 -2.87 5.95
N LEU A 50 6.98 -4.18 5.93
CA LEU A 50 6.73 -4.94 4.71
C LEU A 50 5.34 -5.54 4.78
N ILE A 51 4.43 -5.11 3.92
CA ILE A 51 3.04 -5.56 3.93
C ILE A 51 2.66 -6.13 2.57
N LYS A 52 2.05 -7.34 2.56
CA LYS A 52 1.58 -8.00 1.34
C LYS A 52 0.14 -8.49 1.51
N GLY A 53 -0.78 -8.03 0.67
CA GLY A 53 -2.19 -8.43 0.62
C GLY A 53 -2.40 -9.88 0.18
N TYR A 54 -1.80 -10.24 -0.96
CA TYR A 54 -1.96 -11.53 -1.68
C TYR A 54 -3.24 -11.58 -2.54
N ASN A 55 -4.19 -12.48 -2.29
CA ASN A 55 -5.44 -12.47 -3.05
C ASN A 55 -6.53 -11.92 -2.13
N GLY A 56 -7.47 -11.20 -2.71
CA GLY A 56 -8.50 -10.55 -1.91
C GLY A 56 -8.62 -9.12 -2.35
N ASN A 57 -9.65 -8.43 -1.88
CA ASN A 57 -9.70 -6.99 -2.04
C ASN A 57 -9.22 -6.41 -0.71
N ASP A 58 -7.95 -6.05 -0.63
CA ASP A 58 -7.29 -5.76 0.63
C ASP A 58 -7.28 -4.26 0.93
N GLU A 59 -7.28 -3.92 2.21
CA GLU A 59 -7.06 -2.57 2.70
C GLU A 59 -5.74 -2.54 3.49
N ILE A 60 -4.75 -1.81 2.97
CA ILE A 60 -3.37 -1.79 3.45
C ILE A 60 -3.02 -0.38 3.93
N TRP A 61 -2.55 -0.26 5.17
CA TRP A 61 -2.11 0.97 5.79
C TRP A 61 -0.66 0.84 6.25
N GLY A 62 0.25 1.66 5.72
CA GLY A 62 1.66 1.73 6.15
C GLY A 62 1.82 2.49 7.46
N ASN A 63 1.23 3.69 7.52
CA ASN A 63 1.32 4.71 8.59
C ASN A 63 2.59 5.55 8.50
N ASP A 64 3.45 5.56 9.53
CA ASP A 64 4.72 6.30 9.44
C ASP A 64 5.82 5.28 9.14
N GLY A 65 6.81 5.63 8.34
CA GLY A 65 7.88 4.70 8.02
C GLY A 65 8.34 4.87 6.60
N HIS A 66 9.30 4.05 6.19
CA HIS A 66 9.59 3.85 4.77
C HIS A 66 9.14 2.43 4.46
N ASP A 67 7.91 2.31 3.98
CA ASP A 67 7.19 1.06 3.90
C ASP A 67 7.27 0.43 2.51
N ASP A 68 7.15 -0.90 2.46
CA ASP A 68 7.12 -1.70 1.23
C ASP A 68 5.77 -2.44 1.16
N LEU A 69 4.83 -1.88 0.41
CA LEU A 69 3.41 -2.25 0.41
C LEU A 69 3.01 -2.90 -0.92
N HIS A 70 2.39 -4.08 -0.87
CA HIS A 70 1.97 -4.83 -2.06
C HIS A 70 0.53 -5.30 -1.94
N GLY A 71 -0.38 -4.82 -2.80
CA GLY A 71 -1.74 -5.37 -2.92
C GLY A 71 -1.72 -6.77 -3.56
N MET A 72 -1.01 -6.88 -4.69
CA MET A 72 -0.79 -8.04 -5.55
C MET A 72 -1.87 -8.27 -6.60
N GLY A 73 -3.10 -8.58 -6.24
CA GLY A 73 -4.12 -8.84 -7.25
C GLY A 73 -5.52 -8.65 -6.72
N HIS A 74 -6.45 -8.42 -7.64
CA HIS A 74 -7.81 -7.95 -7.40
C HIS A 74 -7.88 -6.44 -7.14
N ARG A 75 -8.73 -5.98 -6.22
CA ARG A 75 -8.96 -4.55 -5.99
C ARG A 75 -8.48 -4.21 -4.60
N ASP A 76 -7.31 -3.59 -4.54
CA ASP A 76 -6.69 -3.23 -3.29
C ASP A 76 -6.79 -1.72 -3.04
N GLN A 77 -6.79 -1.34 -1.76
CA GLN A 77 -6.69 0.04 -1.31
C GLN A 77 -5.42 0.17 -0.47
N ILE A 78 -4.47 0.96 -0.93
CA ILE A 78 -3.17 1.15 -0.28
C ILE A 78 -3.06 2.60 0.16
N TYR A 79 -2.80 2.80 1.45
CA TYR A 79 -2.54 4.09 2.08
C TYR A 79 -1.14 4.01 2.70
N ALA A 80 -0.13 4.60 2.07
CA ALA A 80 1.25 4.41 2.53
C ALA A 80 1.53 5.28 3.76
N GLY A 81 1.32 6.59 3.66
CA GLY A 81 1.25 7.48 4.81
C GLY A 81 2.41 8.47 4.86
N TYR A 82 3.15 8.51 5.96
CA TYR A 82 4.26 9.43 6.16
C TYR A 82 5.61 8.72 5.97
N GLY A 83 6.44 9.25 5.08
CA GLY A 83 7.82 8.83 4.86
C GLY A 83 8.01 8.37 3.41
N ASP A 84 9.21 7.92 3.06
CA ASP A 84 9.52 7.56 1.68
C ASP A 84 9.08 6.11 1.40
N ASP A 85 7.91 5.93 0.79
CA ASP A 85 7.24 4.65 0.66
C ASP A 85 7.34 4.05 -0.75
N TYR A 86 7.25 2.73 -0.82
CA TYR A 86 7.01 1.98 -2.05
C TYR A 86 5.67 1.28 -1.99
N ALA A 87 4.78 1.58 -2.94
CA ALA A 87 3.47 0.95 -3.06
C ALA A 87 3.31 0.26 -4.42
N HIS A 88 2.92 -1.01 -4.41
CA HIS A 88 2.64 -1.79 -5.61
C HIS A 88 1.20 -2.32 -5.59
N GLY A 89 0.34 -1.78 -6.46
CA GLY A 89 -1.07 -2.18 -6.60
C GLY A 89 -1.18 -3.64 -7.03
N GLY A 90 -0.69 -3.92 -8.24
CA GLY A 90 -0.63 -5.28 -8.76
C GLY A 90 -1.55 -5.49 -9.95
N ALA A 91 -2.30 -6.58 -9.97
CA ALA A 91 -3.21 -6.86 -11.07
C ALA A 91 -4.65 -6.61 -10.64
N GLY A 92 -5.31 -5.59 -11.16
CA GLY A 92 -6.76 -5.45 -11.05
C GLY A 92 -7.26 -4.02 -11.10
N TYR A 93 -7.90 -3.54 -10.04
CA TYR A 93 -8.45 -2.17 -10.01
C TYR A 93 -8.10 -1.56 -8.68
N ASP A 94 -6.91 -1.00 -8.59
CA ASP A 94 -6.31 -0.62 -7.32
C ASP A 94 -6.46 0.87 -7.06
N TYR A 95 -6.51 1.23 -5.78
CA TYR A 95 -6.42 2.61 -5.30
C TYR A 95 -5.16 2.76 -4.46
N VAL A 96 -4.33 3.76 -4.79
CA VAL A 96 -3.14 4.08 -4.00
C VAL A 96 -3.12 5.56 -3.61
N GLU A 97 -2.88 5.80 -2.34
CA GLU A 97 -2.59 7.10 -1.76
C GLU A 97 -1.20 7.02 -1.12
N PRO A 98 -0.16 7.51 -1.80
CA PRO A 98 1.21 7.41 -1.30
C PRO A 98 1.38 8.21 0.00
N GLY A 99 0.78 9.40 0.07
CA GLY A 99 0.77 10.19 1.29
C GLY A 99 1.79 11.31 1.18
N SER A 100 2.75 11.38 2.10
CA SER A 100 3.79 12.38 2.04
C SER A 100 5.18 11.81 2.18
N GLY A 101 6.10 12.28 1.36
CA GLY A 101 7.47 11.76 1.29
C GLY A 101 7.90 11.62 -0.15
N TYR A 102 9.09 11.08 -0.41
CA TYR A 102 9.49 10.76 -1.78
C TYR A 102 9.00 9.35 -2.13
N ASP A 103 7.82 9.26 -2.71
CA ASP A 103 7.15 7.97 -2.88
C ASP A 103 7.36 7.37 -4.26
N THR A 104 7.26 6.05 -4.34
CA THR A 104 7.22 5.31 -5.60
C THR A 104 6.00 4.41 -5.65
N VAL A 105 5.12 4.66 -6.60
CA VAL A 105 3.91 3.87 -6.84
C VAL A 105 4.02 3.09 -8.14
N ASN A 106 3.72 1.80 -8.11
CA ASN A 106 3.62 0.95 -9.30
C ASN A 106 2.30 0.19 -9.31
N LEU A 107 1.38 0.60 -10.18
CA LEU A 107 0.04 0.02 -10.27
C LEU A 107 -0.02 -1.25 -11.14
N ALA A 108 1.02 -1.50 -11.94
CA ALA A 108 1.15 -2.68 -12.80
C ALA A 108 0.05 -2.86 -13.85
N LYS A 109 -0.97 -3.71 -13.65
CA LYS A 109 -2.00 -3.98 -14.68
C LYS A 109 -3.38 -3.73 -14.10
N GLY A 110 -4.13 -2.83 -14.68
CA GLY A 110 -5.43 -2.54 -14.13
C GLY A 110 -6.06 -1.30 -14.71
N HIS A 111 -7.22 -0.92 -14.20
CA HIS A 111 -7.67 0.46 -14.36
C HIS A 111 -7.65 1.07 -12.98
N ASP A 112 -6.52 1.68 -12.67
CA ASP A 112 -6.13 2.00 -11.32
C ASP A 112 -6.34 3.49 -11.05
N ARG A 113 -6.34 3.83 -9.77
CA ARG A 113 -6.47 5.21 -9.32
C ARG A 113 -5.38 5.54 -8.33
N VAL A 114 -4.69 6.65 -8.57
CA VAL A 114 -3.78 7.24 -7.59
C VAL A 114 -4.35 8.58 -7.15
N TYR A 115 -4.29 8.85 -5.85
CA TYR A 115 -4.66 10.13 -5.29
C TYR A 115 -3.44 10.79 -4.64
N LEU A 116 -3.07 11.95 -5.15
CA LEU A 116 -1.91 12.72 -4.69
C LEU A 116 -2.35 13.97 -3.92
N TRP A 117 -1.70 14.20 -2.79
CA TRP A 117 -1.82 15.43 -2.01
C TRP A 117 -0.74 16.42 -2.44
N ASN A 118 -0.93 17.70 -2.14
CA ASN A 118 0.19 18.65 -2.15
C ASN A 118 0.95 18.51 -0.82
N ASP A 119 2.01 17.71 -0.86
CA ASP A 119 2.90 17.46 0.28
C ASP A 119 4.26 18.17 0.13
N GLY A 120 4.59 18.67 -1.06
CA GLY A 120 5.83 19.36 -1.38
C GLY A 120 6.98 18.45 -1.82
N TYR A 121 6.75 17.15 -1.98
CA TYR A 121 7.75 16.18 -2.39
C TYR A 121 7.57 15.79 -3.87
N THR A 122 8.40 14.86 -4.33
CA THR A 122 8.42 14.42 -5.73
C THR A 122 8.19 12.93 -5.77
N ASP A 123 7.05 12.53 -6.31
CA ASP A 123 6.68 11.13 -6.41
C ASP A 123 6.96 10.56 -7.80
N TYR A 124 7.13 9.24 -7.85
CA TYR A 124 7.27 8.49 -9.09
C TYR A 124 6.10 7.53 -9.25
N ILE A 125 5.20 7.82 -10.18
CA ILE A 125 3.97 7.06 -10.40
C ILE A 125 4.06 6.29 -11.72
N TYR A 126 4.11 4.96 -11.62
CA TYR A 126 4.07 4.04 -12.74
C TYR A 126 2.68 3.41 -12.82
N CYS A 127 1.81 3.98 -13.65
CA CYS A 127 0.44 3.50 -13.82
C CYS A 127 0.38 2.13 -14.52
N GLY A 128 1.35 1.84 -15.38
CA GLY A 128 1.46 0.53 -16.00
C GLY A 128 0.52 0.38 -17.19
N ALA A 129 -0.29 -0.67 -17.22
CA ALA A 129 -1.13 -0.99 -18.36
C ALA A 129 -2.62 -0.99 -18.00
N GLY A 130 -3.38 -0.18 -18.72
CA GLY A 130 -4.83 -0.21 -18.76
C GLY A 130 -5.40 1.18 -18.95
N TYR A 131 -6.28 1.63 -18.06
CA TYR A 131 -6.80 3.00 -18.13
C TYR A 131 -6.82 3.60 -16.74
N ASP A 132 -5.76 4.32 -16.42
CA ASP A 132 -5.43 4.72 -15.07
C ASP A 132 -5.72 6.21 -14.87
N THR A 133 -6.16 6.54 -13.67
CA THR A 133 -6.52 7.91 -13.28
C THR A 133 -5.64 8.41 -12.14
N VAL A 134 -5.00 9.54 -12.36
CA VAL A 134 -4.34 10.31 -11.30
C VAL A 134 -5.27 11.44 -10.89
N GLU A 135 -5.64 11.46 -9.62
CA GLU A 135 -6.37 12.55 -8.98
C GLU A 135 -5.40 13.36 -8.11
N TYR A 136 -5.41 14.70 -8.23
CA TYR A 136 -4.42 15.53 -7.52
C TYR A 136 -4.99 16.88 -7.05
N TYR A 137 -4.52 17.32 -5.87
CA TYR A 137 -4.84 18.61 -5.25
C TYR A 137 -3.67 19.60 -5.37
N ASP A 138 -3.60 20.33 -6.48
CA ASP A 138 -2.66 21.45 -6.75
C ASP A 138 -1.20 21.08 -7.11
N TRP A 139 -0.66 21.84 -8.07
CA TRP A 139 0.51 21.54 -8.91
C TRP A 139 1.86 21.83 -8.24
N ASP A 140 2.24 21.00 -7.28
CA ASP A 140 3.67 20.81 -7.06
C ASP A 140 4.15 19.93 -8.23
N TYR A 141 4.53 20.57 -9.34
CA TYR A 141 4.87 19.99 -10.65
C TYR A 141 6.06 19.01 -10.66
N ASN A 142 6.49 18.50 -9.51
CA ASN A 142 7.68 17.69 -9.44
C ASN A 142 7.39 16.20 -9.65
N ASP A 143 6.15 15.75 -9.46
CA ASP A 143 5.78 14.35 -9.65
C ASP A 143 6.01 13.89 -11.09
N VAL A 144 6.45 12.63 -11.20
CA VAL A 144 6.82 12.01 -12.46
C VAL A 144 5.88 10.84 -12.76
N PHE A 145 5.10 10.99 -13.82
CA PHE A 145 4.10 10.01 -14.24
C PHE A 145 4.55 9.20 -15.46
N TYR A 146 4.37 7.88 -15.41
CA TYR A 146 4.66 6.97 -16.51
C TYR A 146 3.44 6.11 -16.84
N GLY A 147 2.95 6.25 -18.08
CA GLY A 147 1.88 5.40 -18.60
C GLY A 147 0.48 5.70 -18.09
N CYS A 148 0.26 6.83 -17.43
CA CYS A 148 -1.07 7.22 -16.92
C CYS A 148 -1.91 7.91 -18.03
N GLU A 149 -3.18 7.55 -18.17
CA GLU A 149 -4.05 8.03 -19.25
C GLU A 149 -4.90 9.23 -18.86
N ASN A 150 -5.37 9.31 -17.62
CA ASN A 150 -6.34 10.30 -17.18
C ASN A 150 -5.83 11.09 -15.96
N PHE A 151 -5.99 12.41 -16.00
CA PHE A 151 -5.54 13.32 -14.96
C PHE A 151 -6.70 14.21 -14.55
N VAL A 152 -7.07 14.17 -13.28
CA VAL A 152 -8.23 14.88 -12.73
C VAL A 152 -7.77 15.74 -11.56
N GLN A 153 -7.94 17.05 -11.69
CA GLN A 153 -7.80 17.95 -10.56
C GLN A 153 -9.07 17.89 -9.71
N VAL A 154 -8.92 17.66 -8.42
CA VAL A 154 -10.01 17.48 -7.45
C VAL A 154 -10.05 18.56 -6.39
#